data_AF-G9BYU0-F1
#
_entry.id   AF-G9BYU0-F1
#
_cell.length_a   1.000
_cell.length_b   1.000
_cell.length_c   1.000
_cell.angle_alpha   90.00
_cell.angle_beta   90.00
_cell.angle_gamma   90.00
#
_symmetry.space_group_name_H-M   'P 1'
#
loop_
_entity.id
_entity.type
_entity.pdbx_description
1 polymer ?
#
loop_
_entity_poly.entity_id
_entity_poly.type
_entity_poly.pdbx_seq_one_letter_code
_entity_poly.pdbx_strand_id
1 'polypeptide(L)'
;SIIVAHHMYSMPPYPYLAIDYATQLSLFTHHVWIGGFCVCGAAAHAAIFFVRDYNPANNYNTLIERTLRHRDAIISHLNWVCIFLGCHSFGLYIHNDTMRALGRSQDMFSDRAIVLKPIFADFIQHIQTVVPSITAPNALTTASYAFGGDTITVGSKIALAPIPLG
;
A
#
# COMPACT_ATOMS: atom_id res chain seq x y z
N SER A 1 4.69 -8.64 8.93
CA SER A 1 4.02 -7.65 9.81
C SER A 1 3.14 -6.68 9.03
N ILE A 2 3.65 -5.92 8.04
CA ILE A 2 2.83 -4.93 7.29
C ILE A 2 1.59 -5.56 6.63
N ILE A 3 1.71 -6.71 5.98
CA ILE A 3 0.55 -7.42 5.38
C ILE A 3 -0.50 -7.78 6.44
N VAL A 4 -0.07 -8.18 7.65
CA VAL A 4 -0.97 -8.48 8.76
C VAL A 4 -1.77 -7.24 9.14
N ALA A 5 -1.13 -6.06 9.19
CA ALA A 5 -1.83 -4.80 9.43
C ALA A 5 -2.95 -4.57 8.40
N HIS A 6 -2.64 -4.69 7.11
CA HIS A 6 -3.60 -4.48 6.03
C HIS A 6 -4.77 -5.49 6.04
N HIS A 7 -4.48 -6.76 6.34
CA HIS A 7 -5.53 -7.78 6.44
C HIS A 7 -6.40 -7.60 7.68
N MET A 8 -5.84 -7.24 8.84
CA MET A 8 -6.61 -7.18 10.09
C MET A 8 -7.62 -6.02 10.14
N TYR A 9 -7.31 -4.87 9.53
CA TYR A 9 -8.26 -3.76 9.51
C TYR A 9 -9.41 -3.98 8.52
N SER A 10 -9.11 -4.65 7.38
CA SER A 10 -10.10 -4.90 6.32
C SER A 10 -10.86 -6.22 6.50
N MET A 11 -10.31 -7.17 7.26
CA MET A 11 -10.94 -8.44 7.62
C MET A 11 -10.79 -8.68 9.14
N PRO A 12 -11.52 -7.95 10.00
CA PRO A 12 -11.37 -8.02 11.46
C PRO A 12 -11.58 -9.45 11.98
N PRO A 13 -10.54 -10.11 12.52
CA PRO A 13 -10.62 -11.54 12.82
C PRO A 13 -11.20 -11.85 14.21
N TYR A 14 -11.44 -10.82 15.04
CA TYR A 14 -11.90 -10.99 16.43
C TYR A 14 -13.28 -10.37 16.66
N PRO A 15 -14.14 -10.99 17.49
CA PRO A 15 -15.44 -10.43 17.86
C PRO A 15 -15.33 -9.02 18.42
N TYR A 16 -16.23 -8.13 18.00
CA TYR A 16 -16.31 -6.72 18.40
C TYR A 16 -15.09 -5.84 18.10
N LEU A 17 -14.02 -6.38 17.50
CA LEU A 17 -12.83 -5.60 17.14
C LEU A 17 -13.16 -4.50 16.11
N ALA A 18 -14.01 -4.81 15.13
CA ALA A 18 -14.35 -3.89 14.04
C ALA A 18 -15.00 -2.57 14.51
N ILE A 19 -15.63 -2.56 15.70
CA ILE A 19 -16.26 -1.37 16.28
C ILE A 19 -15.44 -0.73 17.41
N ASP A 20 -14.30 -1.34 17.75
CA ASP A 20 -13.29 -0.76 18.63
C ASP A 20 -12.21 -0.07 17.79
N TYR A 21 -12.53 1.16 17.38
CA TYR A 21 -11.68 1.95 16.48
C TYR A 21 -10.29 2.25 17.07
N ALA A 22 -10.18 2.39 18.38
CA ALA A 22 -8.90 2.66 19.04
C ALA A 22 -7.98 1.45 18.92
N THR A 23 -8.51 0.25 19.15
CA THR A 23 -7.75 -1.00 18.99
C THR A 23 -7.38 -1.25 17.53
N GLN A 24 -8.29 -1.02 16.58
CA GLN A 24 -8.00 -1.15 15.14
C GLN A 24 -6.86 -0.23 14.69
N LEU A 25 -6.93 1.06 15.03
CA LEU A 25 -5.90 2.04 14.71
C LEU A 25 -4.55 1.66 15.35
N SER A 26 -4.58 1.24 16.61
CA SER A 26 -3.39 0.87 17.36
C SER A 26 -2.71 -0.36 16.77
N LEU A 27 -3.48 -1.43 16.48
CA LEU A 27 -2.95 -2.66 15.88
C LEU A 27 -2.36 -2.41 14.50
N PHE A 28 -3.06 -1.65 13.64
CA PHE A 28 -2.56 -1.31 12.32
C PHE A 28 -1.21 -0.57 12.41
N THR A 29 -1.18 0.52 13.19
CA THR A 29 0.00 1.36 13.37
C THR A 29 1.15 0.55 13.97
N HIS A 30 0.89 -0.23 15.00
CA HIS A 30 1.87 -1.11 15.65
C HIS A 30 2.51 -2.08 14.66
N HIS A 31 1.71 -2.81 13.88
CA HIS A 31 2.22 -3.80 12.93
C HIS A 31 2.95 -3.17 11.74
N VAL A 32 2.53 -2.00 11.27
CA VAL A 32 3.25 -1.24 10.23
C VAL A 32 4.63 -0.83 10.74
N TRP A 33 4.72 -0.26 11.95
CA TRP A 33 5.99 0.16 12.54
C TRP A 33 6.96 -1.02 12.73
N ILE A 34 6.50 -2.11 13.35
CA ILE A 34 7.34 -3.31 13.52
C ILE A 34 7.82 -3.81 12.16
N GLY A 35 6.94 -3.85 11.16
CA GLY A 35 7.33 -4.27 9.83
C GLY A 35 8.38 -3.36 9.19
N GLY A 36 8.25 -2.04 9.35
CA GLY A 36 9.25 -1.07 8.91
C GLY A 36 10.61 -1.31 9.56
N PHE A 37 10.65 -1.51 10.89
CA PHE A 37 11.87 -1.84 11.61
C PHE A 37 12.52 -3.13 11.09
N CYS A 38 11.73 -4.19 10.87
CA CYS A 38 12.25 -5.44 10.34
C CYS A 38 12.78 -5.32 8.90
N VAL A 39 12.15 -4.52 8.03
CA VAL A 39 12.62 -4.27 6.66
C VAL A 39 13.97 -3.55 6.68
N CYS A 40 14.09 -2.48 7.47
CA CYS A 40 15.37 -1.77 7.64
C CYS A 40 16.45 -2.68 8.26
N GLY A 41 16.08 -3.48 9.27
CA GLY A 41 16.97 -4.46 9.89
C GLY A 41 17.47 -5.52 8.91
N ALA A 42 16.61 -6.01 8.02
CA ALA A 42 16.99 -6.94 6.96
C ALA A 42 18.04 -6.31 6.01
N ALA A 43 17.85 -5.05 5.60
CA ALA A 43 18.83 -4.34 4.79
C ALA A 43 20.17 -4.13 5.52
N ALA A 44 20.12 -3.78 6.81
CA ALA A 44 21.32 -3.64 7.64
C ALA A 44 22.10 -4.97 7.73
N HIS A 45 21.41 -6.08 7.98
CA HIS A 45 22.03 -7.41 8.04
C HIS A 45 22.55 -7.89 6.68
N ALA A 46 21.87 -7.54 5.58
CA ALA A 46 22.40 -7.80 4.24
C ALA A 46 23.73 -7.06 4.01
N ALA A 47 23.84 -5.79 4.42
CA ALA A 47 25.10 -5.05 4.35
C ALA A 47 26.20 -5.66 5.24
N ILE A 48 25.86 -6.10 6.45
CA ILE A 48 26.79 -6.81 7.35
C ILE A 48 27.31 -8.09 6.68
N PHE A 49 26.43 -8.88 6.07
CA PHE A 49 26.81 -10.08 5.31
C PHE A 49 27.79 -9.74 4.18
N PHE A 50 27.53 -8.71 3.39
CA PHE A 50 28.43 -8.30 2.30
C PHE A 50 29.81 -7.85 2.77
N VAL A 51 29.91 -7.31 3.98
CA VAL A 51 31.20 -6.87 4.55
C VAL A 51 31.96 -8.03 5.19
N ARG A 52 31.27 -8.92 5.91
CA ARG A 52 31.92 -9.92 6.77
C ARG A 52 32.03 -11.30 6.14
N ASP A 53 30.98 -11.73 5.44
CA ASP A 53 30.79 -13.15 5.11
C ASP A 53 30.77 -13.41 3.60
N TYR A 54 30.62 -12.37 2.76
CA TYR A 54 30.61 -12.51 1.31
C TYR A 54 32.01 -12.86 0.77
N ASN A 55 32.10 -14.00 0.08
CA ASN A 55 33.32 -14.44 -0.60
C ASN A 55 33.11 -14.46 -2.14
N PRO A 56 33.81 -13.61 -2.90
CA PRO A 56 33.73 -13.58 -4.36
C PRO A 56 34.12 -14.90 -5.04
N ALA A 57 35.06 -15.66 -4.48
CA ALA A 57 35.51 -16.93 -5.06
C ALA A 57 34.40 -17.98 -5.08
N ASN A 58 33.53 -17.97 -4.07
CA ASN A 58 32.41 -18.90 -3.94
C ASN A 58 31.15 -18.45 -4.69
N ASN A 59 31.12 -17.22 -5.21
CA ASN A 59 29.95 -16.61 -5.82
C ASN A 59 30.17 -16.22 -7.29
N TYR A 60 31.16 -16.81 -7.96
CA TYR A 60 31.48 -16.51 -9.34
C TYR A 60 30.28 -16.70 -10.28
N ASN A 61 29.92 -15.66 -11.04
CA ASN A 61 28.83 -15.63 -12.03
C ASN A 61 27.45 -16.05 -11.50
N THR A 62 27.25 -16.01 -10.18
CA THR A 62 25.95 -16.19 -9.54
C THR A 62 25.07 -14.95 -9.75
N LEU A 63 23.79 -15.05 -9.36
CA LEU A 63 22.87 -13.90 -9.44
C LEU A 63 23.38 -12.70 -8.64
N ILE A 64 23.94 -12.93 -7.45
CA ILE A 64 24.44 -11.86 -6.57
C ILE A 64 25.63 -11.14 -7.20
N GLU A 65 26.59 -11.87 -7.79
CA GLU A 65 27.76 -11.29 -8.44
C GLU A 65 27.37 -10.54 -9.72
N ARG A 66 26.43 -11.09 -10.50
CA ARG A 66 25.86 -10.40 -11.66
C ARG A 66 25.21 -9.09 -11.26
N THR A 67 24.37 -9.07 -10.22
CA THR A 67 23.73 -7.85 -9.70
C THR A 67 24.75 -6.81 -9.27
N LEU A 68 25.80 -7.21 -8.55
CA LEU A 68 26.87 -6.29 -8.11
C LEU A 68 27.62 -5.66 -9.28
N ARG A 69 27.84 -6.40 -10.38
CA ARG A 69 28.54 -5.90 -11.58
C ARG A 69 27.83 -4.73 -12.29
N HIS A 70 26.52 -4.57 -12.11
CA HIS A 70 25.75 -3.47 -12.72
C HIS A 70 25.01 -2.64 -11.67
N ARG A 71 25.51 -2.60 -10.43
CA ARG A 71 24.90 -1.84 -9.32
C ARG A 71 24.70 -0.36 -9.66
N ASP A 72 25.59 0.26 -10.42
CA ASP A 72 25.49 1.69 -10.77
C ASP A 72 24.29 1.96 -11.69
N ALA A 73 23.95 1.01 -12.56
CA ALA A 73 22.72 1.08 -13.37
C ALA A 73 21.48 0.95 -12.47
N ILE A 74 21.48 -0.01 -11.53
CA ILE A 74 20.36 -0.21 -10.59
C ILE A 74 20.13 1.06 -9.76
N ILE A 75 21.18 1.61 -9.17
CA ILE A 75 21.10 2.80 -8.30
C ILE A 75 20.70 4.05 -9.08
N SER A 76 21.23 4.26 -10.30
CA SER A 76 20.87 5.43 -11.11
C SER A 76 19.42 5.40 -11.59
N HIS A 77 18.90 4.23 -12.00
CA HIS A 77 17.49 4.10 -12.36
C HIS A 77 16.58 4.29 -11.15
N LEU A 78 16.94 3.71 -9.99
CA LEU A 78 16.17 3.93 -8.76
C LEU A 78 16.17 5.40 -8.34
N ASN A 79 17.31 6.10 -8.47
CA ASN A 79 17.39 7.53 -8.21
C ASN A 79 16.44 8.33 -9.11
N TRP A 80 16.43 8.04 -10.42
CA TRP A 80 15.50 8.64 -11.37
C TRP A 80 14.03 8.38 -10.97
N VAL A 81 13.68 7.14 -10.62
CA VAL A 81 12.32 6.79 -10.16
C VAL A 81 11.96 7.58 -8.91
N CYS A 82 12.85 7.73 -7.93
CA CYS A 82 12.58 8.50 -6.72
C CYS A 82 12.30 9.98 -7.02
N ILE A 83 13.08 10.60 -7.91
CA ILE A 83 12.86 11.99 -8.34
C ILE A 83 11.52 12.11 -9.08
N PHE A 84 11.26 11.20 -10.02
CA PHE A 84 10.02 11.16 -10.77
C PHE A 84 8.81 11.04 -9.83
N LEU A 85 8.82 10.07 -8.91
CA LEU A 85 7.74 9.87 -7.95
C LEU A 85 7.57 11.08 -7.04
N GLY A 86 8.65 11.71 -6.56
CA GLY A 86 8.56 12.93 -5.75
C GLY A 86 7.85 14.07 -6.47
N CYS A 87 8.24 14.34 -7.72
CA CYS A 87 7.63 15.40 -8.54
C CYS A 87 6.17 15.10 -8.91
N HIS A 88 5.82 13.85 -9.18
CA HIS A 88 4.49 13.44 -9.67
C HIS A 88 3.57 12.89 -8.56
N SER A 89 3.96 13.01 -7.30
CA SER A 89 3.09 12.75 -6.15
C SER A 89 3.04 13.97 -5.24
N PHE A 90 4.10 14.23 -4.46
CA PHE A 90 4.18 15.38 -3.57
C PHE A 90 4.08 16.72 -4.31
N GLY A 91 4.66 16.82 -5.51
CA GLY A 91 4.52 18.02 -6.35
C GLY A 91 3.07 18.36 -6.70
N LEU A 92 2.17 17.37 -6.81
CA LEU A 92 0.75 17.60 -7.06
C LEU A 92 0.05 18.25 -5.86
N TYR A 93 0.50 17.96 -4.64
CA TYR A 93 -0.01 18.63 -3.43
C TYR A 93 0.39 20.10 -3.41
N ILE A 94 1.65 20.42 -3.73
CA ILE A 94 2.12 21.82 -3.84
C ILE A 94 1.37 22.57 -4.95
N HIS A 95 1.16 21.93 -6.10
CA HIS A 95 0.33 22.46 -7.19
C HIS A 95 -1.07 22.80 -6.68
N ASN A 96 -1.72 21.86 -5.99
CA ASN A 96 -3.06 22.05 -5.44
C ASN A 96 -3.13 23.19 -4.41
N ASP A 97 -2.18 23.27 -3.48
CA ASP A 97 -2.10 24.36 -2.50
C ASP A 97 -1.95 25.71 -3.20
N THR A 98 -1.10 25.79 -4.23
CA THR A 98 -0.89 27.01 -5.02
C THR A 98 -2.14 27.40 -5.80
N MET A 99 -2.75 26.46 -6.53
CA MET A 99 -3.98 26.73 -7.31
C MET A 99 -5.12 27.15 -6.39
N ARG A 100 -5.25 26.51 -5.23
CA ARG A 100 -6.26 26.87 -4.23
C ARG A 100 -6.02 28.27 -3.67
N ALA A 101 -4.78 28.62 -3.31
CA ALA A 101 -4.44 29.95 -2.82
C ALA A 101 -4.65 31.06 -3.86
N LEU A 102 -4.44 30.75 -5.15
CA LEU A 102 -4.70 31.67 -6.27
C LEU A 102 -6.18 31.78 -6.66
N GLY A 103 -7.10 31.10 -5.96
CA GLY A 103 -8.53 31.10 -6.28
C GLY A 103 -8.88 30.34 -7.57
N ARG A 104 -7.99 29.46 -8.05
CA ARG A 104 -8.13 28.68 -9.29
C ARG A 104 -8.49 27.23 -8.98
N SER A 105 -9.59 27.00 -8.26
CA SER A 105 -9.98 25.64 -7.84
C SER A 105 -10.32 24.71 -9.01
N GLN A 106 -10.71 25.26 -10.17
CA GLN A 106 -10.94 24.50 -11.40
C GLN A 106 -9.66 23.90 -12.02
N ASP A 107 -8.48 24.39 -11.63
CA ASP A 107 -7.18 23.92 -12.14
C ASP A 107 -6.50 22.94 -11.15
N MET A 108 -7.21 22.53 -10.09
CA MET A 108 -6.70 21.57 -9.11
C MET A 108 -6.88 20.13 -9.58
N PHE A 109 -5.98 19.26 -9.15
CA PHE A 109 -6.19 17.81 -9.18
C PHE A 109 -7.20 17.43 -8.08
N SER A 110 -8.44 17.11 -8.48
CA SER A 110 -9.52 16.73 -7.57
C SER A 110 -10.69 16.08 -8.31
N ASP A 111 -11.61 15.45 -7.58
CA ASP A 111 -12.83 14.81 -8.12
C ASP A 111 -13.77 15.75 -8.89
N ARG A 112 -13.64 17.07 -8.71
CA ARG A 112 -14.52 18.08 -9.29
C ARG A 112 -13.85 18.94 -10.37
N ALA A 113 -12.59 18.68 -10.67
CA ALA A 113 -11.78 19.45 -11.60
C ALA A 113 -10.95 18.49 -12.46
N ILE A 114 -9.61 18.55 -12.38
CA ILE A 114 -8.73 17.62 -13.09
C ILE A 114 -8.67 16.31 -12.31
N VAL A 115 -9.31 15.26 -12.82
CA VAL A 115 -9.48 14.01 -12.08
C VAL A 115 -8.31 13.06 -12.34
N LEU A 116 -7.75 12.46 -11.27
CA LEU A 116 -6.74 11.41 -11.32
C LEU A 116 -7.24 10.14 -10.63
N LYS A 117 -8.14 9.38 -11.30
CA LYS A 117 -8.74 8.19 -10.69
C LYS A 117 -7.78 7.00 -10.67
N PRO A 118 -7.76 6.20 -9.58
CA PRO A 118 -7.02 4.95 -9.52
C PRO A 118 -7.78 3.80 -10.21
N ILE A 119 -7.98 3.90 -11.53
CA ILE A 119 -8.83 2.98 -12.32
C ILE A 119 -8.49 1.49 -12.17
N PHE A 120 -7.21 1.17 -11.95
CA PHE A 120 -6.79 -0.21 -11.76
C PHE A 120 -7.19 -0.76 -10.39
N ALA A 121 -7.17 0.09 -9.36
CA ALA A 121 -7.60 -0.33 -8.02
C ALA A 121 -9.12 -0.49 -7.96
N ASP A 122 -9.86 0.42 -8.59
CA ASP A 122 -11.32 0.34 -8.74
C ASP A 122 -11.73 -0.93 -9.53
N PHE A 123 -11.01 -1.25 -10.61
CA PHE A 123 -11.20 -2.50 -11.34
C PHE A 123 -11.01 -3.74 -10.46
N ILE A 124 -9.97 -3.74 -9.61
CA ILE A 124 -9.74 -4.85 -8.66
C ILE A 124 -10.84 -4.90 -7.58
N GLN A 125 -11.27 -3.76 -7.02
CA GLN A 125 -12.41 -3.71 -6.09
C GLN A 125 -13.68 -4.28 -6.72
N HIS A 126 -13.95 -3.93 -7.98
CA HIS A 126 -15.08 -4.44 -8.74
C HIS A 126 -15.02 -5.96 -8.89
N ILE A 127 -13.87 -6.50 -9.34
CA ILE A 127 -13.67 -7.96 -9.44
C ILE A 127 -13.94 -8.62 -8.09
N GLN A 128 -13.31 -8.16 -7.01
CA GLN A 128 -13.44 -8.76 -5.68
C GLN A 128 -14.86 -8.71 -5.11
N THR A 129 -15.66 -7.72 -5.53
CA THR A 129 -17.06 -7.61 -5.14
C THR A 129 -17.93 -8.65 -5.85
N VAL A 130 -17.64 -8.97 -7.12
CA VAL A 130 -18.43 -9.93 -7.92
C VAL A 130 -17.92 -11.37 -7.86
N VAL A 131 -16.78 -11.62 -7.19
CA VAL A 131 -16.18 -12.96 -7.00
C VAL A 131 -17.19 -14.04 -6.58
N PRO A 132 -18.05 -13.84 -5.57
CA PRO A 132 -19.00 -14.88 -5.12
C PRO A 132 -19.97 -15.37 -6.20
N SER A 133 -20.32 -14.49 -7.15
CA SER A 133 -21.30 -14.78 -8.20
C SER A 133 -20.67 -15.35 -9.48
N ILE A 134 -19.34 -15.28 -9.63
CA ILE A 134 -18.67 -15.59 -10.91
C ILE A 134 -17.51 -16.57 -10.72
N THR A 135 -16.49 -16.21 -9.95
CA THR A 135 -15.21 -16.92 -9.92
C THR A 135 -15.02 -17.80 -8.68
N ALA A 136 -15.80 -17.57 -7.62
CA ALA A 136 -15.84 -18.41 -6.43
C ALA A 136 -17.30 -18.78 -6.08
N PRO A 137 -17.95 -19.67 -6.85
CA PRO A 137 -19.38 -19.96 -6.72
C PRO A 137 -19.78 -20.57 -5.36
N ASN A 138 -18.83 -21.11 -4.61
CA ASN A 138 -19.06 -21.65 -3.27
C ASN A 138 -18.89 -20.60 -2.16
N ALA A 139 -18.40 -19.38 -2.48
CA ALA A 139 -18.31 -18.29 -1.52
C ALA A 139 -19.68 -17.61 -1.38
N LEU A 140 -20.11 -17.34 -0.16
CA LEU A 140 -21.41 -16.70 0.11
C LEU A 140 -21.35 -15.17 0.11
N THR A 141 -20.17 -14.60 0.34
CA THR A 141 -19.93 -13.15 0.42
C THR A 141 -18.51 -12.84 -0.03
N THR A 142 -18.22 -11.56 -0.26
CA THR A 142 -16.87 -11.09 -0.56
C THR A 142 -15.91 -11.34 0.60
N ALA A 143 -14.62 -11.47 0.32
CA ALA A 143 -13.60 -11.66 1.34
C ALA A 143 -13.53 -10.48 2.33
N SER A 144 -13.88 -9.27 1.88
CA SER A 144 -13.94 -8.07 2.72
C SER A 144 -14.97 -7.09 2.17
N TYR A 145 -15.84 -6.58 3.04
CA TYR A 145 -16.79 -5.51 2.69
C TYR A 145 -16.08 -4.18 2.37
N ALA A 146 -14.76 -4.07 2.56
CA ALA A 146 -13.98 -2.93 2.09
C ALA A 146 -13.91 -2.85 0.55
N PHE A 147 -14.01 -3.98 -0.16
CA PHE A 147 -14.02 -4.01 -1.62
C PHE A 147 -15.35 -3.54 -2.23
N GLY A 148 -16.46 -3.77 -1.52
CA GLY A 148 -17.81 -3.46 -1.99
C GLY A 148 -18.88 -4.20 -1.19
N GLY A 149 -20.15 -3.95 -1.51
CA GLY A 149 -21.31 -4.54 -0.84
C GLY A 149 -21.94 -3.63 0.22
N ASP A 150 -22.65 -4.23 1.17
CA ASP A 150 -23.42 -3.50 2.18
C ASP A 150 -22.54 -2.97 3.31
N THR A 151 -23.02 -1.91 3.97
CA THR A 151 -22.42 -1.42 5.22
C THR A 151 -22.82 -2.32 6.39
N ILE A 152 -21.84 -2.86 7.10
CA ILE A 152 -22.05 -3.69 8.29
C ILE A 152 -21.98 -2.82 9.54
N THR A 153 -23.01 -2.88 10.37
CA THR A 153 -23.09 -2.13 11.63
C THR A 153 -23.25 -3.07 12.82
N VAL A 154 -22.72 -2.68 13.97
CA VAL A 154 -22.94 -3.36 15.26
C VAL A 154 -23.28 -2.30 16.30
N GLY A 155 -24.52 -2.33 16.79
CA GLY A 155 -25.07 -1.23 17.58
C GLY A 155 -25.15 0.05 16.75
N SER A 156 -24.67 1.17 17.30
CA SER A 156 -24.65 2.47 16.62
C SER A 156 -23.35 2.76 15.83
N LYS A 157 -22.51 1.74 15.62
CA LYS A 157 -21.18 1.89 15.01
C LYS A 157 -21.08 1.12 13.71
N ILE A 158 -20.37 1.69 12.73
CA ILE A 158 -20.00 1.01 11.49
C ILE A 158 -18.83 0.08 11.80
N ALA A 159 -19.00 -1.21 11.53
CA ALA A 159 -17.95 -2.21 11.65
C ALA A 159 -17.08 -2.24 10.37
N LEU A 160 -17.72 -2.26 9.20
CA LEU A 160 -17.04 -2.20 7.91
C LEU A 160 -17.98 -1.66 6.84
N ALA A 161 -17.46 -0.90 5.89
CA ALA A 161 -18.18 -0.38 4.74
C ALA A 161 -17.25 -0.38 3.52
N PRO A 162 -17.80 -0.33 2.29
CA PRO A 162 -17.00 -0.11 1.09
C PRO A 162 -16.11 1.12 1.22
N ILE A 163 -14.83 0.99 0.87
CA ILE A 163 -13.87 2.09 0.94
C ILE A 163 -13.72 2.66 -0.48
N PRO A 164 -14.34 3.82 -0.80
CA PRO A 164 -14.25 4.41 -2.12
C PRO A 164 -12.83 4.91 -2.40
N LEU A 165 -12.42 4.83 -3.67
CA LEU A 165 -11.14 5.32 -4.17
C LEU A 165 -11.39 6.50 -5.12
N GLY A 166 -10.89 7.68 -4.76
CA GLY A 166 -10.98 8.93 -5.53
C GLY A 166 -9.65 9.31 -6.16
#